data_AF-A0A0F9FSP3-F1
#
_entry.id   AF-A0A0F9FSP3-F1
#
_cell.length_a   1.000
_cell.length_b   1.000
_cell.length_c   1.000
_cell.angle_alpha   90.00
_cell.angle_beta   90.00
_cell.angle_gamma   90.00
#
_symmetry.space_group_name_H-M   'P 1'
#
loop_
_entity.id
_entity.type
_entity.pdbx_description
1 polymer ?
#
loop_
_entity_poly.entity_id
_entity_poly.type
_entity_poly.pdbx_seq_one_letter_code
_entity_poly.pdbx_strand_id
1 'polypeptide(L)'
;MSEAIIRSGDLKGVVQTKLAKASEAIKAGMFLETNGGEWAKHSTAGANSFTEVVIALSESHLDPDTAFDDGESVRGMHVSPRHNEVSAILLSGENVTIDTLLESDGTGKLRARTFGRALAKASEAVDASAADKRIKVLVLGDSTQGGTLKMALISGSTAGNHTLTGIAVGDRIVSVGHFSTEAAIATLADLTSEFSVDSANTIDNTGGTDTTNDQLQVFWEDLT
;
A
#
# COMPACT_ATOMS: atom_id res chain seq x y z
N MET A 1 -10.97 31.68 -3.55
CA MET A 1 -9.65 31.39 -4.14
C MET A 1 -9.56 29.88 -4.22
N SER A 2 -9.59 29.29 -5.42
CA SER A 2 -9.55 27.83 -5.59
C SER A 2 -8.15 27.34 -5.22
N GLU A 3 -8.03 26.62 -4.12
CA GLU A 3 -6.81 25.89 -3.77
C GLU A 3 -6.60 24.85 -4.88
N ALA A 4 -5.55 25.03 -5.68
CA ALA A 4 -5.30 24.15 -6.83
C ALA A 4 -5.01 22.73 -6.32
N ILE A 5 -5.77 21.76 -6.82
CA ILE A 5 -5.76 20.34 -6.45
C ILE A 5 -4.37 19.71 -6.52
N ILE A 6 -3.46 20.26 -7.35
CA ILE A 6 -1.99 20.24 -7.28
C ILE A 6 -1.46 20.78 -8.62
N ARG A 7 -0.39 21.58 -8.61
CA ARG A 7 0.34 21.94 -9.84
C ARG A 7 1.43 20.91 -10.08
N SER A 8 1.64 20.49 -11.33
CA SER A 8 2.68 19.52 -11.68
C SER A 8 4.09 19.93 -11.23
N GLY A 9 4.34 21.22 -11.03
CA GLY A 9 5.60 21.77 -10.51
C GLY A 9 5.84 21.60 -9.01
N ASP A 10 4.81 21.26 -8.22
CA ASP A 10 4.90 21.08 -6.77
C ASP A 10 5.22 19.62 -6.38
N LEU A 11 5.23 18.71 -7.34
CA LEU A 11 5.43 17.28 -7.15
C LEU A 11 6.91 16.91 -7.19
N LYS A 12 7.34 16.05 -6.26
CA LYS A 12 8.73 15.57 -6.19
C LYS A 12 8.82 14.20 -6.86
N GLY A 13 9.27 14.16 -8.12
CA GLY A 13 9.53 12.91 -8.85
C GLY A 13 9.08 12.94 -10.31
N VAL A 14 9.25 11.82 -11.03
CA VAL A 14 8.72 11.66 -12.39
C VAL A 14 7.21 11.50 -12.30
N VAL A 15 6.50 12.56 -12.67
CA VAL A 15 5.06 12.57 -12.82
C VAL A 15 4.75 12.25 -14.27
N GLN A 16 4.21 11.05 -14.54
CA GLN A 16 3.70 10.76 -15.87
C GLN A 16 2.24 11.19 -15.93
N THR A 17 1.92 12.14 -16.81
CA THR A 17 0.52 12.47 -17.09
C THR A 17 0.08 11.77 -18.35
N LYS A 18 -1.12 11.18 -18.33
CA LYS A 18 -1.72 10.53 -19.49
C LYS A 18 -3.06 11.19 -19.79
N LEU A 19 -3.28 11.53 -21.05
CA LEU A 19 -4.57 12.00 -21.54
C LEU A 19 -5.33 10.79 -22.07
N ALA A 20 -6.56 10.58 -21.59
CA ALA A 20 -7.48 9.57 -22.12
C ALA A 20 -8.92 10.06 -21.91
N LYS A 21 -9.88 9.39 -22.55
CA LYS A 21 -11.30 9.70 -22.35
C LYS A 21 -11.79 9.11 -21.04
N ALA A 22 -12.72 9.79 -20.37
CA ALA A 22 -13.52 9.17 -19.32
C ALA A 22 -14.47 8.13 -19.96
N SER A 23 -14.64 6.98 -19.33
CA SER A 23 -15.60 5.93 -19.71
C SER A 23 -16.91 6.00 -18.90
N GLU A 24 -16.94 6.92 -17.93
CA GLU A 24 -18.08 7.22 -17.06
C GLU A 24 -17.85 8.57 -16.37
N ALA A 25 -18.84 9.05 -15.62
CA ALA A 25 -18.69 10.29 -14.85
C ALA A 25 -17.61 10.15 -13.76
N ILE A 26 -16.59 11.00 -13.82
CA ILE A 26 -15.46 11.01 -12.88
C ILE A 26 -15.17 12.41 -12.36
N LYS A 27 -14.74 12.53 -11.10
CA LYS A 27 -14.36 13.81 -10.49
C LYS A 27 -12.86 13.88 -10.27
N ALA A 28 -12.33 15.10 -10.21
CA ALA A 28 -10.96 15.31 -9.73
C ALA A 28 -10.79 14.64 -8.35
N GLY A 29 -9.63 14.07 -8.05
CA GLY A 29 -9.35 13.40 -6.77
C GLY A 29 -9.95 12.00 -6.60
N MET A 30 -10.63 11.46 -7.63
CA MET A 30 -10.99 10.05 -7.66
C MET A 30 -9.79 9.18 -8.08
N PHE A 31 -9.71 7.98 -7.51
CA PHE A 31 -8.78 6.93 -7.93
C PHE A 31 -9.31 6.23 -9.16
N LEU A 32 -8.45 6.02 -10.15
CA LEU A 32 -8.84 5.45 -11.43
C LEU A 32 -8.13 4.15 -11.76
N GLU A 33 -8.73 3.46 -12.71
CA GLU A 33 -8.12 2.39 -13.47
C GLU A 33 -8.28 2.64 -14.97
N THR A 34 -7.50 1.93 -15.78
CA THR A 34 -7.65 1.97 -17.22
C THR A 34 -8.51 0.80 -17.70
N ASN A 35 -9.62 1.09 -18.38
CA ASN A 35 -10.47 0.09 -19.01
C ASN A 35 -10.47 0.33 -20.52
N GLY A 36 -9.89 -0.59 -21.30
CA GLY A 36 -9.81 -0.43 -22.76
C GLY A 36 -9.02 0.80 -23.24
N GLY A 37 -8.16 1.36 -22.39
CA GLY A 37 -7.39 2.59 -22.68
C GLY A 37 -8.08 3.88 -22.24
N GLU A 38 -9.32 3.81 -21.77
CA GLU A 38 -10.08 4.91 -21.18
C GLU A 38 -9.95 4.92 -19.65
N TRP A 39 -10.30 6.05 -19.06
CA TRP A 39 -10.34 6.30 -17.63
C TRP A 39 -11.65 5.79 -17.04
N ALA A 40 -11.59 4.86 -16.09
CA ALA A 40 -12.72 4.38 -15.29
C ALA A 40 -12.43 4.62 -13.81
N LYS A 41 -13.46 4.75 -12.95
CA LYS A 41 -13.23 4.76 -11.50
C LYS A 41 -12.66 3.41 -11.11
N HIS A 42 -11.76 3.42 -10.13
CA HIS A 42 -11.34 2.17 -9.51
C HIS A 42 -12.57 1.48 -8.88
N SER A 43 -12.94 0.33 -9.43
CA SER A 43 -14.24 -0.31 -9.19
C SER A 43 -14.21 -1.42 -8.14
N THR A 44 -13.02 -1.86 -7.71
CA THR A 44 -12.88 -2.98 -6.79
C THR A 44 -12.45 -2.52 -5.40
N ALA A 45 -13.38 -2.54 -4.44
CA ALA A 45 -13.09 -2.18 -3.06
C ALA A 45 -11.99 -3.06 -2.46
N GLY A 46 -10.99 -2.45 -1.84
CA GLY A 46 -9.89 -3.16 -1.18
C GLY A 46 -8.97 -3.98 -2.10
N ALA A 47 -9.05 -3.83 -3.43
CA ALA A 47 -8.24 -4.60 -4.36
C ALA A 47 -6.72 -4.35 -4.24
N ASN A 48 -5.96 -5.37 -4.63
CA ASN A 48 -4.49 -5.35 -4.66
C ASN A 48 -3.92 -4.78 -5.98
N SER A 49 -4.78 -4.43 -6.94
CA SER A 49 -4.38 -3.95 -8.26
C SER A 49 -3.95 -2.48 -8.21
N PHE A 50 -2.81 -2.20 -8.84
CA PHE A 50 -2.17 -0.90 -8.95
C PHE A 50 -3.15 0.22 -9.33
N THR A 51 -3.26 1.25 -8.49
CA THR A 51 -4.10 2.43 -8.79
C THR A 51 -3.28 3.60 -9.28
N GLU A 52 -3.63 4.08 -10.47
CA GLU A 52 -3.30 5.42 -10.93
C GLU A 52 -4.30 6.40 -10.26
N VAL A 53 -3.85 7.57 -9.81
CA VAL A 53 -4.74 8.53 -9.12
C VAL A 53 -5.16 9.62 -10.12
N VAL A 54 -6.45 9.86 -10.32
CA VAL A 54 -6.84 11.07 -11.07
C VAL A 54 -6.66 12.29 -10.23
N ILE A 55 -5.67 13.06 -10.63
CA ILE A 55 -5.45 14.41 -10.16
C ILE A 55 -5.63 15.28 -11.40
N ALA A 56 -6.85 15.28 -11.93
CA ALA A 56 -7.18 16.07 -13.09
C ALA A 56 -7.75 17.40 -12.63
N LEU A 57 -7.02 18.48 -12.86
CA LEU A 57 -7.64 19.73 -13.32
C LEU A 57 -7.43 19.73 -14.84
N SER A 58 -8.50 19.61 -15.62
CA SER A 58 -8.43 20.13 -16.99
C SER A 58 -8.55 21.65 -16.91
N GLU A 59 -8.00 22.37 -17.89
CA GLU A 59 -8.19 23.82 -17.97
C GLU A 59 -9.68 24.21 -18.10
N SER A 60 -10.54 23.27 -18.50
CA SER A 60 -12.00 23.45 -18.63
C SER A 60 -12.80 23.21 -17.34
N HIS A 61 -12.23 22.56 -16.33
CA HIS A 61 -12.88 22.22 -15.06
C HIS A 61 -12.11 22.86 -13.90
N LEU A 62 -12.32 24.17 -13.70
CA LEU A 62 -11.70 24.93 -12.61
C LEU A 62 -12.28 24.60 -11.22
N ASP A 63 -13.48 24.03 -11.19
CA ASP A 63 -14.11 23.53 -9.97
C ASP A 63 -13.79 22.03 -9.77
N PRO A 64 -13.08 21.65 -8.68
CA PRO A 64 -12.79 20.26 -8.34
C PRO A 64 -13.99 19.32 -8.34
N ASP A 65 -15.16 19.84 -7.97
CA ASP A 65 -16.31 19.03 -7.63
C ASP A 65 -17.30 18.84 -8.79
N THR A 66 -17.03 19.53 -9.91
CA THR A 66 -17.69 19.30 -11.20
C THR A 66 -17.13 18.01 -11.82
N ALA A 67 -18.03 17.11 -12.22
CA ALA A 67 -17.64 15.85 -12.86
C ALA A 67 -17.34 16.06 -14.34
N PHE A 68 -16.34 15.33 -14.84
CA PHE A 68 -16.15 15.08 -16.26
C PHE A 68 -17.20 14.07 -16.72
N ASP A 69 -17.81 14.34 -17.87
CA ASP A 69 -18.78 13.43 -18.49
C ASP A 69 -18.10 12.30 -19.26
N ASP A 70 -18.87 11.25 -19.55
CA ASP A 70 -18.42 10.14 -20.42
C ASP A 70 -17.94 10.67 -21.80
N GLY A 71 -16.82 10.14 -22.26
CA GLY A 71 -16.15 10.53 -23.50
C GLY A 71 -15.31 11.81 -23.42
N GLU A 72 -15.39 12.58 -22.33
CA GLU A 72 -14.57 13.79 -22.16
C GLU A 72 -13.09 13.45 -21.97
N SER A 73 -12.21 14.29 -22.50
CA SER A 73 -10.76 14.10 -22.35
C SER A 73 -10.30 14.53 -20.96
N VAL A 74 -9.79 13.57 -20.20
CA VAL A 74 -9.29 13.76 -18.82
C VAL A 74 -7.80 13.46 -18.76
N ARG A 75 -7.06 14.37 -18.11
CA ARG A 75 -5.63 14.19 -17.84
C ARG A 75 -5.47 13.48 -16.51
N GLY A 76 -5.19 12.18 -16.53
CA GLY A 76 -4.81 11.41 -15.35
C GLY A 76 -3.34 11.61 -15.01
N MET A 77 -3.00 11.43 -13.73
CA MET A 77 -1.65 11.56 -13.23
C MET A 77 -1.22 10.23 -12.60
N HIS A 78 -0.22 9.60 -13.21
CA HIS A 78 0.42 8.46 -12.57
C HIS A 78 1.29 8.99 -11.42
N VAL A 79 0.82 8.78 -10.19
CA VAL A 79 1.54 9.18 -8.99
C VAL A 79 2.47 8.04 -8.61
N SER A 80 3.75 8.19 -8.98
CA SER A 80 4.77 7.26 -8.49
C SER A 80 4.78 7.29 -6.96
N PRO A 81 4.85 6.13 -6.30
CA PRO A 81 4.79 6.05 -4.86
C PRO A 81 6.12 6.46 -4.23
N ARG A 82 6.33 7.76 -4.11
CA ARG A 82 7.48 8.36 -3.41
C ARG A 82 7.10 9.71 -2.82
N HIS A 83 6.21 9.67 -1.83
CA HIS A 83 5.85 10.82 -0.99
C HIS A 83 5.21 12.01 -1.72
N ASN A 84 4.38 11.74 -2.73
CA ASN A 84 3.57 12.79 -3.31
C ASN A 84 2.26 12.89 -2.53
N GLU A 85 2.05 14.04 -1.91
CA GLU A 85 0.77 14.40 -1.32
C GLU A 85 -0.21 14.77 -2.43
N VAL A 86 -1.43 14.26 -2.36
CA VAL A 86 -2.49 14.45 -3.35
C VAL A 86 -3.80 14.80 -2.69
N SER A 87 -4.62 15.63 -3.34
CA SER A 87 -6.00 15.84 -2.88
C SER A 87 -6.90 14.75 -3.44
N ALA A 88 -7.43 13.91 -2.55
CA ALA A 88 -8.35 12.82 -2.84
C ALA A 88 -9.75 13.12 -2.28
N ILE A 89 -10.70 12.21 -2.51
CA ILE A 89 -12.05 12.26 -1.93
C ILE A 89 -12.19 11.17 -0.88
N LEU A 90 -12.49 11.56 0.36
CA LEU A 90 -12.91 10.69 1.46
C LEU A 90 -14.42 10.48 1.40
N LEU A 91 -14.86 9.23 1.50
CA LEU A 91 -16.25 8.80 1.46
C LEU A 91 -17.05 9.39 2.65
N SER A 92 -18.30 9.78 2.39
CA SER A 92 -19.22 10.19 3.45
C SER A 92 -19.39 9.11 4.52
N GLY A 93 -19.39 9.51 5.80
CA GLY A 93 -19.51 8.60 6.95
C GLY A 93 -18.16 8.25 7.59
N GLU A 94 -17.06 8.64 6.98
CA GLU A 94 -15.71 8.41 7.51
C GLU A 94 -15.25 9.55 8.42
N ASN A 95 -14.47 9.23 9.44
CA ASN A 95 -13.76 10.21 10.26
C ASN A 95 -12.35 9.68 10.51
N VAL A 96 -11.35 10.38 9.96
CA VAL A 96 -9.97 9.89 9.92
C VAL A 96 -9.04 10.89 10.59
N THR A 97 -8.05 10.38 11.32
CA THR A 97 -6.96 11.18 11.85
C THR A 97 -5.77 11.17 10.89
N ILE A 98 -4.78 12.04 11.13
CA ILE A 98 -3.47 11.94 10.49
C ILE A 98 -2.94 10.51 10.64
N ASP A 99 -2.23 10.04 9.63
CA ASP A 99 -1.64 8.70 9.50
C ASP A 99 -2.63 7.53 9.37
N THR A 100 -3.94 7.80 9.33
CA THR A 100 -4.94 6.75 9.02
C THR A 100 -4.64 6.17 7.64
N LEU A 101 -4.52 4.84 7.58
CA LEU A 101 -4.40 4.12 6.31
C LEU A 101 -5.76 4.09 5.60
N LEU A 102 -5.74 4.39 4.31
CA LEU A 102 -6.93 4.52 3.48
C LEU A 102 -6.87 3.53 2.32
N GLU A 103 -8.01 2.93 2.01
CA GLU A 103 -8.21 2.02 0.87
C GLU A 103 -9.26 2.58 -0.09
N SER A 104 -9.31 2.07 -1.32
CA SER A 104 -10.40 2.40 -2.23
C SER A 104 -11.69 1.73 -1.77
N ASP A 105 -12.80 2.49 -1.81
CA ASP A 105 -14.14 1.99 -1.55
C ASP A 105 -14.80 1.29 -2.76
N GLY A 106 -14.13 1.25 -3.92
CA GLY A 106 -14.67 0.73 -5.18
C GLY A 106 -15.54 1.73 -5.96
N THR A 107 -15.61 2.99 -5.53
CA THR A 107 -16.29 4.08 -6.26
C THR A 107 -15.33 5.20 -6.67
N GLY A 108 -14.03 4.90 -6.65
CA GLY A 108 -12.96 5.88 -6.85
C GLY A 108 -12.71 6.79 -5.63
N LYS A 109 -13.39 6.58 -4.50
CA LYS A 109 -13.16 7.32 -3.26
C LYS A 109 -12.30 6.52 -2.29
N LEU A 110 -11.84 7.18 -1.24
CA LEU A 110 -11.12 6.59 -0.13
C LEU A 110 -12.03 6.38 1.07
N ARG A 111 -11.73 5.34 1.83
CA ARG A 111 -12.30 5.08 3.17
C ARG A 111 -11.21 4.60 4.12
N ALA A 112 -11.47 4.61 5.42
CA ALA A 112 -10.55 3.99 6.38
C ALA A 112 -10.35 2.50 6.03
N ARG A 113 -9.10 2.05 6.08
CA ARG A 113 -8.73 0.69 5.74
C ARG A 113 -9.41 -0.30 6.70
N THR A 114 -10.01 -1.34 6.13
CA THR A 114 -10.64 -2.42 6.92
C THR A 114 -9.90 -3.74 6.71
N PHE A 115 -9.81 -4.19 5.46
CA PHE A 115 -9.18 -5.48 5.11
C PHE A 115 -8.40 -5.43 3.79
N GLY A 116 -8.52 -4.36 3.00
CA GLY A 116 -7.86 -4.22 1.70
C GLY A 116 -6.43 -3.73 1.80
N ARG A 117 -5.83 -3.40 0.64
CA ARG A 117 -4.53 -2.73 0.57
C ARG A 117 -4.67 -1.24 0.85
N ALA A 118 -3.79 -0.69 1.68
CA ALA A 118 -3.66 0.75 1.83
C ALA A 118 -3.16 1.35 0.50
N LEU A 119 -3.90 2.30 -0.05
CA LEU A 119 -3.53 3.06 -1.24
C LEU A 119 -3.01 4.45 -0.89
N ALA A 120 -3.40 4.95 0.27
CA ALA A 120 -3.14 6.29 0.72
C ALA A 120 -2.98 6.31 2.25
N LYS A 121 -2.26 7.30 2.75
CA LYS A 121 -2.21 7.64 4.18
C LYS A 121 -2.70 9.07 4.37
N ALA A 122 -3.60 9.31 5.31
CA ALA A 122 -4.11 10.64 5.60
C ALA A 122 -2.97 11.57 6.05
N SER A 123 -2.78 12.69 5.36
CA SER A 123 -1.83 13.75 5.76
C SER A 123 -2.47 14.76 6.72
N GLU A 124 -3.80 14.77 6.80
CA GLU A 124 -4.59 15.66 7.64
C GLU A 124 -5.76 14.89 8.27
N ALA A 125 -6.26 15.40 9.40
CA ALA A 125 -7.48 14.87 9.99
C ALA A 125 -8.70 15.44 9.26
N VAL A 126 -9.63 14.59 8.86
CA VAL A 126 -10.86 14.98 8.15
C VAL A 126 -12.06 14.22 8.71
N ASP A 127 -13.08 14.98 9.09
CA ASP A 127 -14.39 14.45 9.47
C ASP A 127 -15.35 14.54 8.28
N ALA A 128 -15.55 13.45 7.55
CA ALA A 128 -16.51 13.33 6.44
C ALA A 128 -17.86 12.72 6.88
N SER A 129 -18.24 12.82 8.16
CA SER A 129 -19.42 12.15 8.70
C SER A 129 -20.74 12.46 7.97
N ALA A 130 -20.88 13.65 7.37
CA ALA A 130 -22.13 14.10 6.75
C ALA A 130 -22.15 14.04 5.21
N ALA A 131 -20.99 14.07 4.56
CA ALA A 131 -20.86 14.14 3.12
C ALA A 131 -19.42 13.80 2.71
N ASP A 132 -19.21 13.44 1.45
CA ASP A 132 -17.86 13.26 0.91
C ASP A 132 -17.04 14.53 1.13
N LYS A 133 -15.76 14.38 1.46
CA LYS A 133 -14.85 15.51 1.66
C LYS A 133 -13.55 15.34 0.92
N ARG A 134 -12.91 16.45 0.59
CA ARG A 134 -11.53 16.47 0.14
C ARG A 134 -10.61 16.13 1.30
N ILE A 135 -9.55 15.38 1.02
CA ILE A 135 -8.51 15.06 1.98
C ILE A 135 -7.15 15.08 1.29
N LYS A 136 -6.15 15.68 1.94
CA LYS A 136 -4.75 15.55 1.56
C LYS A 136 -4.23 14.19 2.02
N VAL A 137 -3.69 13.42 1.08
CA VAL A 137 -3.18 12.09 1.35
C VAL A 137 -1.82 11.86 0.71
N LEU A 138 -0.98 11.13 1.41
CA LEU A 138 0.23 10.57 0.85
C LEU A 138 -0.16 9.34 0.02
N VAL A 139 0.05 9.36 -1.30
CA VAL A 139 -0.15 8.15 -2.12
C VAL A 139 0.91 7.12 -1.78
N LEU A 140 0.45 5.92 -1.48
CA LEU A 140 1.29 4.83 -1.05
C LEU A 140 1.61 3.89 -2.22
N GLY A 141 2.84 3.37 -2.21
CA GLY A 141 3.27 2.36 -3.16
C GLY A 141 2.77 0.99 -2.83
N ASP A 142 3.10 0.06 -3.72
CA ASP A 142 3.09 -1.38 -3.40
C ASP A 142 3.78 -1.63 -2.04
N SER A 143 4.76 -0.79 -1.71
CA SER A 143 5.52 -0.74 -0.47
C SER A 143 4.76 -0.31 0.79
N THR A 144 3.43 -0.22 0.82
CA THR A 144 2.68 -0.13 2.10
C THR A 144 1.89 -1.37 2.46
N GLN A 145 2.02 -2.41 1.64
CA GLN A 145 2.26 -3.77 2.15
C GLN A 145 3.77 -4.06 2.20
N GLY A 146 4.61 -3.05 1.99
CA GLY A 146 6.06 -3.16 2.15
C GLY A 146 6.34 -3.08 3.62
N GLY A 147 6.08 -4.18 4.30
CA GLY A 147 6.54 -4.30 5.66
C GLY A 147 8.02 -3.95 5.71
N THR A 148 8.46 -3.34 6.81
CA THR A 148 9.89 -3.07 6.95
C THR A 148 10.58 -4.42 6.80
N LEU A 149 11.45 -4.57 5.79
CA LEU A 149 12.24 -5.78 5.66
C LEU A 149 13.19 -5.80 6.86
N LYS A 150 12.86 -6.64 7.83
CA LYS A 150 13.65 -6.87 9.02
C LYS A 150 14.50 -8.13 8.80
N MET A 151 15.63 -8.15 9.48
CA MET A 151 16.55 -9.29 9.47
C MET A 151 16.99 -9.56 10.90
N ALA A 152 17.06 -10.83 11.26
CA ALA A 152 17.65 -11.29 12.50
C ALA A 152 18.53 -12.50 12.24
N LEU A 153 19.56 -12.63 13.05
CA LEU A 153 20.33 -13.85 13.20
C LEU A 153 19.89 -14.49 14.51
N ILE A 154 19.31 -15.69 14.45
CA ILE A 154 18.81 -16.40 15.62
C ILE A 154 19.51 -17.75 15.77
N SER A 155 19.59 -18.24 17.00
CA SER A 155 20.08 -19.59 17.28
C SER A 155 19.07 -20.63 16.78
N GLY A 156 19.57 -21.66 16.11
CA GLY A 156 18.78 -22.85 15.82
C GLY A 156 18.48 -23.67 17.07
N SER A 157 17.58 -24.64 16.93
CA SER A 157 17.14 -25.55 17.98
C SER A 157 16.53 -26.81 17.37
N THR A 158 16.07 -27.73 18.22
CA THR A 158 15.22 -28.84 17.78
C THR A 158 14.01 -28.30 17.03
N ALA A 159 13.52 -29.06 16.05
CA ALA A 159 12.32 -28.69 15.29
C ALA A 159 11.15 -28.29 16.22
N GLY A 160 10.54 -27.14 15.95
CA GLY A 160 9.51 -26.51 16.77
C GLY A 160 9.69 -24.99 16.86
N ASN A 161 9.36 -24.41 18.01
CA ASN A 161 9.36 -22.96 18.19
C ASN A 161 10.77 -22.35 18.27
N HIS A 162 11.00 -21.33 17.45
CA HIS A 162 12.17 -20.46 17.52
C HIS A 162 11.78 -19.03 17.93
N THR A 163 12.57 -18.43 18.82
CA THR A 163 12.37 -17.03 19.24
C THR A 163 12.88 -16.07 18.16
N LEU A 164 11.98 -15.26 17.60
CA LEU A 164 12.30 -14.19 16.65
C LEU A 164 11.72 -12.87 17.15
N THR A 165 12.48 -12.11 17.93
CA THR A 165 12.00 -10.86 18.52
C THR A 165 11.60 -9.84 17.46
N GLY A 166 10.38 -9.30 17.56
CA GLY A 166 9.87 -8.22 16.71
C GLY A 166 9.09 -8.66 15.47
N ILE A 167 8.81 -9.97 15.31
CA ILE A 167 7.81 -10.49 14.35
C ILE A 167 6.43 -10.58 15.02
N ALA A 168 5.36 -10.28 14.29
CA ALA A 168 3.98 -10.37 14.77
C ALA A 168 3.11 -11.24 13.85
N VAL A 169 1.94 -11.67 14.37
CA VAL A 169 0.95 -12.38 13.55
C VAL A 169 0.44 -11.45 12.46
N GLY A 170 0.61 -11.86 11.20
CA GLY A 170 0.32 -11.05 10.02
C GLY A 170 1.55 -10.63 9.22
N ASP A 171 2.75 -10.73 9.81
CA ASP A 171 4.02 -10.54 9.10
C ASP A 171 4.31 -11.68 8.13
N ARG A 172 5.15 -11.42 7.12
CA ARG A 172 5.53 -12.41 6.11
C ARG A 172 7.01 -12.76 6.20
N ILE A 173 7.33 -14.03 6.47
CA ILE A 173 8.69 -14.55 6.31
C ILE A 173 9.04 -14.53 4.81
N VAL A 174 10.15 -13.87 4.47
CA VAL A 174 10.65 -13.76 3.09
C VAL A 174 11.71 -14.82 2.82
N SER A 175 12.59 -15.09 3.80
CA SER A 175 13.65 -16.10 3.65
C SER A 175 14.16 -16.58 5.01
N VAL A 176 14.48 -17.87 5.12
CA VAL A 176 15.22 -18.47 6.24
C VAL A 176 16.45 -19.19 5.70
N GLY A 177 17.62 -18.57 5.88
CA GLY A 177 18.92 -19.14 5.56
C GLY A 177 19.52 -19.89 6.74
N HIS A 178 19.85 -21.17 6.57
CA HIS A 178 20.45 -22.04 7.59
C HIS A 178 21.96 -22.20 7.39
N PHE A 179 22.74 -21.91 8.42
CA PHE A 179 24.20 -22.05 8.44
C PHE A 179 24.63 -23.21 9.35
N SER A 180 25.30 -24.20 8.78
CA SER A 180 25.52 -25.54 9.37
C SER A 180 26.60 -25.68 10.44
N THR A 181 27.24 -24.60 10.90
CA THR A 181 27.90 -24.54 12.22
C THR A 181 28.10 -23.08 12.66
N GLU A 182 27.95 -22.78 13.96
CA GLU A 182 28.23 -21.47 14.56
C GLU A 182 29.72 -21.05 14.46
N ALA A 183 30.64 -22.03 14.38
CA ALA A 183 32.08 -21.78 14.41
C ALA A 183 32.74 -21.61 13.02
N ALA A 184 32.14 -22.17 11.95
CA ALA A 184 32.65 -22.05 10.58
C ALA A 184 31.53 -22.33 9.54
N ILE A 185 31.03 -21.27 8.90
CA ILE A 185 29.97 -21.40 7.89
C ILE A 185 30.54 -22.04 6.61
N ALA A 186 30.21 -23.31 6.37
CA ALA A 186 30.61 -24.03 5.16
C ALA A 186 29.48 -24.16 4.13
N THR A 187 28.22 -24.14 4.57
CA THR A 187 27.04 -24.29 3.70
C THR A 187 25.90 -23.37 4.13
N LEU A 188 25.05 -22.99 3.17
CA LEU A 188 23.80 -22.26 3.35
C LEU A 188 22.66 -23.07 2.73
N ALA A 189 21.63 -23.39 3.49
CA ALA A 189 20.39 -24.02 3.00
C ALA A 189 19.20 -23.08 3.12
N ASP A 190 18.26 -23.15 2.18
CA ASP A 190 16.98 -22.43 2.24
C ASP A 190 15.91 -23.33 2.88
N LEU A 191 15.43 -22.94 4.06
CA LEU A 191 14.39 -23.66 4.79
C LEU A 191 13.04 -22.93 4.80
N THR A 192 12.87 -21.89 3.98
CA THR A 192 11.72 -20.97 4.06
C THR A 192 10.36 -21.68 4.04
N SER A 193 10.22 -22.75 3.27
CA SER A 193 8.96 -23.52 3.17
C SER A 193 8.60 -24.33 4.42
N GLU A 194 9.53 -24.52 5.34
CA GLU A 194 9.30 -25.28 6.58
C GLU A 194 8.73 -24.44 7.71
N PHE A 195 8.73 -23.11 7.60
CA PHE A 195 8.42 -22.20 8.71
C PHE A 195 7.08 -21.48 8.56
N SER A 196 6.33 -21.35 9.67
CA SER A 196 5.12 -20.52 9.82
C SER A 196 5.27 -19.49 10.95
N VAL A 197 4.38 -18.48 10.98
CA VAL A 197 4.28 -17.47 12.05
C VAL A 197 2.94 -17.63 12.75
N ASP A 198 2.92 -18.40 13.85
CA ASP A 198 1.68 -18.74 14.56
C ASP A 198 1.48 -17.93 15.85
N SER A 199 2.49 -17.16 16.28
CA SER A 199 2.39 -16.26 17.43
C SER A 199 3.41 -15.12 17.39
N ALA A 200 3.18 -14.08 18.19
CA ALA A 200 4.09 -12.95 18.29
C ALA A 200 5.46 -13.38 18.83
N ASN A 201 6.53 -12.87 18.21
CA ASN A 201 7.92 -13.17 18.51
C ASN A 201 8.34 -14.62 18.28
N THR A 202 7.63 -15.39 17.45
CA THR A 202 7.91 -16.81 17.24
C THR A 202 7.69 -17.23 15.79
N ILE A 203 8.58 -18.10 15.29
CA ILE A 203 8.41 -18.86 14.05
C ILE A 203 8.47 -20.35 14.39
N ASP A 204 7.72 -21.18 13.67
CA ASP A 204 7.57 -22.62 13.96
C ASP A 204 7.93 -23.45 12.73
N ASN A 205 8.79 -24.47 12.89
CA ASN A 205 9.07 -25.48 11.88
C ASN A 205 8.71 -26.90 12.34
N THR A 206 7.65 -27.06 13.13
CA THR A 206 7.17 -28.34 13.64
C THR A 206 7.09 -29.40 12.53
N GLY A 207 7.86 -30.49 12.70
CA GLY A 207 7.95 -31.60 11.75
C GLY A 207 8.99 -31.40 10.62
N GLY A 208 9.69 -30.27 10.60
CA GLY A 208 10.77 -29.95 9.67
C GLY A 208 12.15 -30.36 10.17
N THR A 209 13.17 -29.66 9.65
CA THR A 209 14.58 -29.92 9.89
C THR A 209 15.02 -29.49 11.31
N ASP A 210 15.76 -30.35 12.00
CA ASP A 210 16.43 -30.00 13.27
C ASP A 210 17.63 -29.08 12.99
N THR A 211 17.68 -27.92 13.64
CA THR A 211 18.72 -26.89 13.45
C THR A 211 19.57 -26.69 14.71
N THR A 212 19.60 -27.68 15.61
CA THR A 212 20.36 -27.61 16.86
C THR A 212 21.85 -27.39 16.60
N ASN A 213 22.44 -26.39 17.28
CA ASN A 213 23.84 -25.92 17.14
C ASN A 213 24.14 -25.13 15.85
N ASP A 214 23.12 -24.76 15.09
CA ASP A 214 23.25 -23.98 13.86
C ASP A 214 22.77 -22.53 14.06
N GLN A 215 22.95 -21.71 13.02
CA GLN A 215 22.41 -20.34 12.97
C GLN A 215 21.40 -20.19 11.84
N LEU A 216 20.34 -19.41 12.09
CA LEU A 216 19.32 -19.06 11.10
C LEU A 216 19.36 -17.55 10.83
N GLN A 217 19.57 -17.17 9.57
CA GLN A 217 19.32 -15.82 9.09
C GLN A 217 17.91 -15.74 8.57
N VAL A 218 17.08 -14.95 9.25
CA VAL A 218 15.67 -14.78 8.89
C VAL A 218 15.44 -13.39 8.36
N PHE A 219 14.86 -13.30 7.17
CA PHE A 219 14.32 -12.08 6.59
C PHE A 219 12.80 -12.12 6.64
N TRP A 220 12.16 -11.05 7.11
CA TRP A 220 10.70 -10.94 7.11
C TRP A 220 10.24 -9.52 6.82
N GLU A 221 9.04 -9.40 6.28
CA GLU A 221 8.34 -8.14 6.12
C GLU A 221 7.42 -7.93 7.32
N ASP A 222 7.67 -6.84 8.06
CA ASP A 222 6.82 -6.37 9.16
C ASP A 222 5.59 -5.64 8.64
N LEU A 223 4.46 -6.35 8.52
CA LEU A 223 3.23 -5.86 7.89
C LEU A 223 2.25 -5.25 8.90
N THR A 224 2.64 -5.18 10.18
CA THR A 224 1.77 -4.78 11.30
C THR A 224 2.09 -3.42 11.92
#